data_AF-A0A317IPT1-F1
#
_entry.id   AF-A0A317IPT1-F1
#
_cell.length_a   1.000
_cell.length_b   1.000
_cell.length_c   1.000
_cell.angle_alpha   90.00
_cell.angle_beta   90.00
_cell.angle_gamma   90.00
#
_symmetry.space_group_name_H-M   'P 1'
#
loop_
_entity.id
_entity.type
_entity.pdbx_description
1 polymer ?
#
loop_
_entity_poly.entity_id
_entity_poly.type
_entity_poly.pdbx_seq_one_letter_code
_entity_poly.pdbx_strand_id
1 'polypeptide(L)'
;MGWKMPWYTITDSFDTDFGVNEWHGHNVFLRDGQRVFRTYFINNRGDEAMGTTWSYLDLTPLGRQETWEDSPEGYPQTPPYKWWNWHDNYNTEASPNPKWVDIITDPQEAARKRQAEEKA
;
A
#
# COMPACT_ATOMS: atom_id res chain seq x y z
N MET A 1 17.15 -23.10 -7.07
CA MET A 1 15.82 -22.79 -6.50
C MET A 1 14.69 -22.68 -7.55
N GLY A 2 14.95 -22.46 -8.84
CA GLY A 2 13.88 -22.54 -9.88
C GLY A 2 12.89 -21.36 -9.90
N TRP A 3 13.23 -20.26 -9.23
CA TRP A 3 12.38 -19.06 -9.17
C TRP A 3 12.42 -18.36 -10.53
N LYS A 4 11.24 -18.00 -11.04
CA LYS A 4 11.09 -17.28 -12.31
C LYS A 4 11.04 -15.76 -12.14
N MET A 5 10.93 -15.30 -10.90
CA MET A 5 10.84 -13.89 -10.55
C MET A 5 12.25 -13.30 -10.48
N PRO A 6 12.45 -12.05 -10.94
CA PRO A 6 13.73 -11.40 -10.81
C PRO A 6 14.10 -11.27 -9.33
N TRP A 7 15.36 -11.52 -9.01
CA TRP A 7 15.89 -11.38 -7.67
C TRP A 7 16.84 -10.19 -7.64
N TYR A 8 16.68 -9.34 -6.64
CA TYR A 8 17.48 -8.14 -6.47
C TYR A 8 18.07 -8.16 -5.06
N THR A 9 19.27 -7.63 -4.94
CA THR A 9 19.94 -7.42 -3.65
C THR A 9 20.49 -6.01 -3.61
N ILE A 10 20.65 -5.49 -2.40
CA ILE A 10 21.39 -4.26 -2.16
C ILE A 10 22.88 -4.58 -2.17
N THR A 11 23.72 -3.62 -2.59
CA THR A 11 25.19 -3.83 -2.75
C THR A 11 26.03 -2.88 -1.92
N ASP A 12 25.41 -1.89 -1.27
CA ASP A 12 26.04 -0.90 -0.40
C ASP A 12 25.64 -1.12 1.07
N SER A 13 25.85 -0.12 1.93
CA SER A 13 25.58 -0.18 3.37
C SER A 13 24.13 0.12 3.77
N PHE A 14 23.20 0.21 2.82
CA PHE A 14 21.82 0.65 3.11
C PHE A 14 21.17 -0.15 4.24
N ASP A 15 21.34 -1.48 4.24
CA ASP A 15 20.82 -2.35 5.30
C ASP A 15 21.38 -2.00 6.69
N THR A 16 22.66 -1.68 6.77
CA THR A 16 23.36 -1.25 7.99
C THR A 16 22.88 0.12 8.43
N ASP A 17 22.76 1.08 7.50
CA ASP A 17 22.30 2.44 7.76
C ASP A 17 20.85 2.48 8.28
N PHE A 18 20.04 1.46 7.95
CA PHE A 18 18.67 1.31 8.42
C PHE A 18 18.46 0.19 9.46
N GLY A 19 19.55 -0.36 10.00
CA GLY A 19 19.53 -1.26 11.16
C GLY A 19 18.93 -2.64 10.90
N VAL A 20 19.09 -3.16 9.68
CA VAL A 20 18.54 -4.45 9.23
C VAL A 20 19.60 -5.34 8.54
N ASN A 21 20.88 -5.10 8.79
CA ASN A 21 21.98 -5.90 8.23
C ASN A 21 22.09 -7.31 8.83
N GLU A 22 21.71 -7.48 10.10
CA GLU A 22 21.77 -8.76 10.81
C GLU A 22 20.39 -9.37 11.07
N TRP A 23 19.37 -8.53 11.30
CA TRP A 23 18.06 -8.95 11.76
C TRP A 23 16.94 -8.26 10.98
N HIS A 24 15.80 -8.94 10.91
CA HIS A 24 14.63 -8.40 10.24
C HIS A 24 14.05 -7.18 10.98
N GLY A 25 13.54 -6.23 10.21
CA GLY A 25 12.75 -5.12 10.70
C GLY A 25 12.08 -4.34 9.56
N HIS A 26 10.96 -3.69 9.84
CA HIS A 26 10.25 -2.86 8.90
C HIS A 26 10.64 -1.40 9.05
N ASN A 27 11.19 -0.85 7.97
CA ASN A 27 11.46 0.57 7.85
C ASN A 27 10.36 1.25 7.05
N VAL A 28 9.77 2.31 7.60
CA VAL A 28 8.79 3.13 6.89
C VAL A 28 9.39 4.48 6.59
N PHE A 29 9.32 4.86 5.32
CA PHE A 29 9.82 6.11 4.80
C PHE A 29 8.70 6.96 4.23
N LEU A 30 8.69 8.24 4.59
CA LEU A 30 7.84 9.26 3.99
C LEU A 30 8.70 10.20 3.16
N ARG A 31 8.32 10.41 1.91
CA ARG A 31 8.95 11.40 1.04
C ARG A 31 8.11 12.68 1.01
N ASP A 32 8.72 13.79 1.37
CA ASP A 32 8.14 15.14 1.25
C ASP A 32 9.06 15.99 0.37
N GLY A 33 8.64 16.19 -0.88
CA GLY A 33 9.42 16.84 -1.93
C GLY A 33 10.75 16.12 -2.20
N GLN A 34 11.86 16.78 -1.86
CA GLN A 34 13.22 16.25 -2.02
C GLN A 34 13.77 15.61 -0.74
N ARG A 35 12.99 15.57 0.33
CA ARG A 35 13.40 15.01 1.62
C ARG A 35 12.75 13.65 1.83
N VAL A 36 13.48 12.75 2.48
CA VAL A 36 12.99 11.45 2.90
C VAL A 36 13.16 11.35 4.41
N PHE A 37 12.10 10.98 5.10
CA PHE A 37 12.06 10.82 6.55
C PHE A 37 11.81 9.36 6.87
N ARG A 38 12.61 8.77 7.75
CA ARG A 38 12.29 7.49 8.37
C ARG A 38 11.31 7.76 9.51
N THR A 39 10.05 7.40 9.34
CA THR A 39 8.99 7.71 10.30
C THR A 39 8.85 6.64 11.37
N TYR A 40 8.93 5.37 10.98
CA TYR A 40 8.84 4.24 11.90
C TYR A 40 9.90 3.19 11.61
N PHE A 41 10.33 2.51 12.68
CA PHE A 41 11.11 1.29 12.62
C PHE A 41 10.53 0.28 13.59
N ILE A 42 10.12 -0.88 13.09
CA ILE A 42 9.60 -1.99 13.89
C ILE A 42 10.56 -3.16 13.78
N ASN A 43 10.91 -3.75 14.92
CA ASN A 43 11.72 -4.97 14.99
C ASN A 43 11.30 -5.84 16.19
N ASN A 44 11.98 -6.98 16.35
CA ASN A 44 11.75 -7.93 17.45
C ASN A 44 10.26 -8.31 17.56
N ARG A 45 9.67 -8.16 18.75
CA ARG A 45 8.29 -8.56 19.02
C ARG A 45 7.25 -7.66 18.38
N GLY A 46 7.63 -6.42 18.01
CA GLY A 46 6.72 -5.55 17.25
C GLY A 46 6.37 -6.15 15.89
N ASP A 47 7.24 -7.01 15.37
CA ASP A 47 7.05 -7.71 14.11
C ASP A 47 5.99 -8.82 14.20
N GLU A 48 5.67 -9.32 15.40
CA GLU A 48 4.62 -10.34 15.61
C GLU A 48 3.23 -9.84 15.17
N ALA A 49 3.01 -8.51 15.14
CA ALA A 49 1.76 -7.89 14.71
C ALA A 49 1.68 -7.67 13.18
N MET A 50 2.79 -7.87 12.46
CA MET A 50 2.88 -7.67 11.02
C MET A 50 2.44 -8.94 10.29
N GLY A 51 1.60 -8.80 9.25
CA GLY A 51 1.16 -9.97 8.48
C GLY A 51 -0.05 -9.73 7.58
N THR A 52 -0.87 -8.74 7.90
CA THR A 52 -2.00 -8.34 7.05
C THR A 52 -1.69 -7.03 6.33
N THR A 53 -2.31 -6.80 5.18
CA THR A 53 -2.27 -5.49 4.51
C THR A 53 -2.64 -4.36 5.45
N TRP A 54 -3.60 -4.59 6.35
CA TRP A 54 -4.03 -3.60 7.34
C TRP A 54 -2.95 -3.22 8.33
N SER A 55 -2.20 -4.20 8.85
CA SER A 55 -1.06 -3.95 9.74
C SER A 55 -0.02 -3.04 9.09
N TYR A 56 0.22 -3.21 7.77
CA TYR A 56 1.13 -2.37 7.02
C TYR A 56 0.59 -0.94 6.83
N LEU A 57 -0.70 -0.79 6.53
CA LEU A 57 -1.31 0.53 6.34
C LEU A 57 -1.32 1.33 7.65
N ASP A 58 -1.66 0.70 8.77
CA ASP A 58 -1.66 1.33 10.09
C ASP A 58 -0.27 1.83 10.50
N LEU A 59 0.78 1.15 10.04
CA LEU A 59 2.15 1.56 10.27
C LEU A 59 2.56 2.78 9.43
N THR A 60 1.95 2.96 8.25
CA THR A 60 2.36 4.04 7.34
C THR A 60 1.75 5.38 7.74
N PRO A 61 2.45 6.52 7.48
CA PRO A 61 1.94 7.84 7.85
C PRO A 61 0.60 8.19 7.22
N LEU A 62 0.26 7.65 6.06
CA LEU A 62 -1.03 7.91 5.39
C LEU A 62 -2.17 7.04 5.95
N GLY A 63 -1.87 6.10 6.84
CA GLY A 63 -2.86 5.24 7.47
C GLY A 63 -3.70 4.47 6.45
N ARG A 64 -4.95 4.21 6.82
CA ARG A 64 -5.95 3.59 5.93
C ARG A 64 -6.77 4.66 5.19
N GLN A 65 -6.64 5.93 5.57
CA GLN A 65 -7.44 7.06 5.09
C GLN A 65 -8.93 6.87 5.38
N GLU A 66 -9.24 6.27 6.53
CA GLU A 66 -10.62 6.09 6.94
C GLU A 66 -11.30 7.45 7.18
N THR A 67 -12.61 7.53 6.93
CA THR A 67 -13.36 8.79 7.10
C THR A 67 -13.46 9.25 8.56
N TRP A 68 -13.18 8.36 9.49
CA TRP A 68 -13.15 8.63 10.93
C TRP A 68 -11.75 8.96 11.46
N GLU A 69 -10.69 8.85 10.64
CA GLU A 69 -9.34 9.25 11.05
C GLU A 69 -9.28 10.76 11.27
N ASP A 70 -8.76 11.16 12.44
CA ASP A 70 -8.50 12.55 12.79
C ASP A 70 -7.16 12.99 12.17
N SER A 71 -7.21 13.34 10.88
CA SER A 71 -6.03 13.76 10.10
C SER A 71 -5.81 15.26 10.21
N PRO A 72 -4.54 15.74 10.27
CA PRO A 72 -4.23 17.16 10.26
C PRO A 72 -4.79 17.89 9.02
N GLU A 73 -5.01 19.20 9.15
CA GLU A 73 -5.45 20.02 8.01
C GLU A 73 -4.45 19.93 6.84
N GLY A 74 -4.97 19.69 5.63
CA GLY A 74 -4.18 19.52 4.41
C GLY A 74 -3.53 18.14 4.25
N TYR A 75 -3.71 17.22 5.20
CA TYR A 75 -3.23 15.86 5.06
C TYR A 75 -4.09 15.07 4.06
N PRO A 76 -3.50 14.19 3.21
CA PRO A 76 -4.27 13.43 2.23
C PRO A 76 -5.32 12.52 2.89
N GLN A 77 -6.60 12.73 2.55
CA GLN A 77 -7.72 11.90 3.00
C GLN A 77 -8.67 11.64 1.83
N THR A 78 -8.25 10.73 0.95
CA THR A 78 -9.07 10.25 -0.17
C THR A 78 -10.07 9.20 0.32
N PRO A 79 -11.17 8.92 -0.43
CA PRO A 79 -12.15 7.97 0.06
C PRO A 79 -11.53 6.57 0.29
N PRO A 80 -11.90 5.88 1.39
CA PRO A 80 -11.29 4.61 1.76
C PRO A 80 -11.39 3.56 0.65
N TYR A 81 -10.34 2.76 0.50
CA TYR A 81 -10.25 1.62 -0.43
C TYR A 81 -10.33 1.96 -1.93
N LYS A 82 -10.60 3.21 -2.31
CA LYS A 82 -10.66 3.63 -3.72
C LYS A 82 -9.31 3.62 -4.40
N TRP A 83 -8.22 3.75 -3.64
CA TRP A 83 -6.85 3.75 -4.15
C TRP A 83 -6.29 2.34 -4.42
N TRP A 84 -7.09 1.28 -4.23
CA TRP A 84 -6.67 -0.09 -4.53
C TRP A 84 -6.76 -0.38 -6.02
N ASN A 85 -5.66 -0.90 -6.56
CA ASN A 85 -5.55 -1.33 -7.95
C ASN A 85 -5.20 -2.81 -8.05
N TRP A 86 -5.69 -3.47 -9.10
CA TRP A 86 -5.21 -4.80 -9.46
C TRP A 86 -3.71 -4.76 -9.79
N HIS A 87 -3.03 -5.85 -9.48
CA HIS A 87 -1.57 -5.97 -9.61
C HIS A 87 -1.07 -5.65 -11.04
N ASP A 88 -1.90 -5.85 -12.06
CA ASP A 88 -1.61 -5.68 -13.48
C ASP A 88 -2.01 -4.29 -14.02
N ASN A 89 -2.59 -3.45 -13.18
CA ASN A 89 -3.18 -2.18 -13.60
C ASN A 89 -2.47 -0.94 -13.03
N TYR A 90 -1.16 -1.06 -12.77
CA TYR A 90 -0.31 0.06 -12.37
C TYR A 90 0.41 0.62 -13.61
N ASN A 91 -0.28 1.47 -14.38
CA ASN A 91 0.35 2.29 -15.40
C ASN A 91 1.06 3.50 -14.77
N THR A 92 1.84 4.24 -15.57
CA THR A 92 2.71 5.35 -15.12
C THR A 92 1.97 6.45 -14.33
N GLU A 93 0.66 6.56 -14.49
CA GLU A 93 -0.22 7.35 -13.62
C GLU A 93 -1.08 6.40 -12.79
N ALA A 94 -0.81 6.33 -11.48
CA ALA A 94 -1.50 5.47 -10.52
C ALA A 94 -2.91 5.99 -10.18
N SER A 95 -3.75 6.16 -11.19
CA SER A 95 -5.17 6.42 -10.97
C SER A 95 -5.88 5.09 -10.62
N PRO A 96 -6.85 5.10 -9.69
CA PRO A 96 -7.71 3.95 -9.46
C PRO A 96 -8.33 3.41 -10.73
N ASN A 97 -8.40 2.09 -10.88
CA ASN A 97 -9.09 1.46 -12.00
C ASN A 97 -10.59 1.84 -11.93
N PRO A 98 -11.18 2.42 -13.00
CA PRO A 98 -12.58 2.82 -12.98
C PRO A 98 -13.54 1.67 -12.63
N LYS A 99 -13.25 0.45 -13.13
CA LYS A 99 -14.02 -0.75 -12.83
C LYS A 99 -13.98 -1.09 -11.35
N TRP A 100 -12.82 -0.93 -10.70
CA TRP A 100 -12.75 -1.09 -9.24
C TRP A 100 -13.58 -0.03 -8.54
N VAL A 101 -13.39 1.25 -8.88
CA VAL A 101 -14.12 2.36 -8.27
C VAL A 101 -15.63 2.11 -8.31
N ASP A 102 -16.18 1.69 -9.44
CA ASP A 102 -17.59 1.35 -9.59
C ASP A 102 -18.03 0.23 -8.64
N ILE A 103 -17.25 -0.85 -8.54
CA ILE A 103 -17.55 -2.01 -7.67
C ILE A 103 -17.67 -1.61 -6.22
N ILE A 104 -16.75 -0.77 -5.73
CA ILE A 104 -16.78 -0.31 -4.33
C ILE A 104 -17.73 0.88 -4.11
N THR A 105 -18.27 1.52 -5.14
CA THR A 105 -19.27 2.60 -4.98
C THR A 105 -20.68 2.01 -4.93
N ASP A 106 -21.02 1.16 -5.90
CA ASP A 106 -22.31 0.48 -5.99
C ASP A 106 -22.10 -0.98 -6.43
N PRO A 107 -21.85 -1.90 -5.48
CA PRO A 107 -21.61 -3.31 -5.78
C PRO A 107 -22.76 -3.97 -6.53
N GLN A 108 -24.00 -3.55 -6.27
CA GLN A 108 -25.20 -4.15 -6.86
C GLN A 108 -25.33 -3.76 -8.32
N GLU A 109 -25.15 -2.49 -8.65
CA GLU A 109 -25.17 -2.01 -10.03
C GLU A 109 -23.99 -2.56 -10.83
N ALA A 110 -22.79 -2.61 -10.25
CA ALA A 110 -21.63 -3.21 -10.89
C ALA A 110 -21.81 -4.71 -11.19
N ALA A 111 -22.56 -5.44 -10.35
CA ALA A 111 -22.94 -6.83 -10.61
C ALA A 111 -23.99 -6.95 -11.72
N ARG A 112 -25.01 -6.08 -11.73
CA ARG A 112 -26.03 -6.05 -12.80
C ARG A 112 -25.42 -5.80 -14.18
N LYS A 113 -24.50 -4.82 -14.29
CA LYS A 113 -23.80 -4.51 -15.55
C LYS A 113 -23.00 -5.71 -16.08
N ARG A 114 -22.25 -6.39 -15.21
CA ARG A 114 -21.49 -7.59 -15.60
C ARG A 114 -22.38 -8.73 -16.09
N GLN A 115 -23.49 -8.99 -15.41
CA GLN A 115 -24.45 -10.02 -15.86
C GLN A 115 -25.10 -9.69 -17.21
N ALA A 116 -25.27 -8.40 -17.53
CA ALA A 116 -25.77 -7.97 -18.83
C ALA A 116 -24.70 -8.16 -19.93
N GLU A 117 -23.44 -7.82 -19.64
CA GLU A 117 -22.30 -8.04 -20.56
C GLU A 117 -22.08 -9.54 -20.87
N GLU A 118 -22.20 -10.42 -19.89
CA GLU A 118 -22.05 -11.88 -20.08
C GLU A 118 -23.18 -12.51 -20.91
N LYS A 119 -24.33 -11.85 -21.02
CA LYS A 119 -25.49 -12.32 -21.78
C LYS A 119 -25.56 -11.75 -23.20
N ALA A 120 -24.68 -10.80 -23.54
CA ALA A 120 -24.59 -10.17 -24.85
C ALA A 120 -23.60 -10.93 -25.75
#